data_AF-A3Y5H3-F1
#
_entry.id   AF-A3Y5H3-F1
#
_cell.length_a   1.000
_cell.length_b   1.000
_cell.length_c   1.000
_cell.angle_alpha   90.00
_cell.angle_beta   90.00
_cell.angle_gamma   90.00
#
_symmetry.space_group_name_H-M   'P 1'
#
loop_
_entity.id
_entity.type
_entity.pdbx_description
1 polymer ?
#
loop_
_entity_poly.entity_id
_entity_poly.type
_entity_poly.pdbx_seq_one_letter_code
_entity_poly.pdbx_strand_id
1 'polypeptide(L)'
;MIKIYIFIFSVLLSTNLLSHSEGKISEYKYYQIAKDLPKGKDPIFIAYMKLNSPCIFVNDLRTNTTQEYCELDESGYDLKVDYPSVYPIDLRLSGASLYFIAAAPWNEQKCEIFFPEKSITCEPTGKN
;
A
#
# COMPACT_ATOMS: atom_id res chain seq x y z
N MET A 1 31.70 28.25 37.06
CA MET A 1 30.39 28.33 36.35
C MET A 1 30.47 28.08 34.83
N ILE A 2 31.55 27.50 34.29
CA ILE A 2 31.68 27.23 32.83
C ILE A 2 31.51 25.73 32.49
N LYS A 3 31.73 24.82 33.45
CA LYS A 3 31.67 23.37 33.22
C LYS A 3 30.27 22.77 33.11
N ILE A 4 29.22 23.47 33.56
CA ILE A 4 27.84 22.93 33.56
C ILE A 4 27.17 23.08 32.18
N TYR A 5 27.52 24.11 31.40
CA TYR A 5 26.93 24.35 30.09
C TYR A 5 27.39 23.35 29.01
N ILE A 6 28.61 22.81 29.14
CA ILE A 6 29.16 21.85 28.16
C ILE A 6 28.42 20.51 28.22
N PHE A 7 27.87 20.14 29.38
CA PHE A 7 27.16 18.86 29.55
C PHE A 7 25.73 18.88 28.99
N ILE A 8 25.09 20.06 28.92
CA ILE A 8 23.73 20.20 28.40
C ILE A 8 23.75 20.26 26.86
N PHE A 9 24.82 20.78 26.26
CA PHE A 9 24.94 20.87 24.80
C PHE A 9 25.17 19.49 24.14
N SER A 10 25.81 18.55 24.83
CA SER A 10 26.07 17.20 24.31
C SER A 10 24.88 16.23 24.42
N VAL A 11 23.89 16.51 25.27
CA VAL A 11 22.66 15.68 25.39
C VAL A 11 21.61 16.04 24.31
N LEU A 12 21.67 17.26 23.76
CA LEU A 12 20.76 17.71 22.71
C LEU A 12 21.16 17.29 21.29
N LEU A 13 22.39 16.77 21.09
CA LEU A 13 22.87 16.35 19.77
C LEU A 13 22.56 14.90 19.44
N SER A 14 22.12 14.09 20.42
CA SER A 14 21.87 12.66 20.26
C SER A 14 20.47 12.27 19.79
N THR A 15 19.53 13.21 19.60
CA THR A 15 18.12 12.86 19.33
C THR A 15 17.69 13.00 17.87
N ASN A 16 18.57 13.29 16.92
CA ASN A 16 18.19 13.47 15.51
C ASN A 16 18.57 12.32 14.57
N LEU A 17 18.93 11.14 15.09
CA LEU A 17 18.93 9.91 14.29
C LEU A 17 17.50 9.35 14.22
N LEU A 18 16.57 10.16 13.71
CA LEU A 18 15.40 9.64 13.03
C LEU A 18 15.93 9.01 11.74
N SER A 19 16.25 7.72 11.82
CA SER A 19 16.52 6.89 10.66
C SER A 19 15.33 7.02 9.73
N HIS A 20 15.47 7.88 8.72
CA HIS A 20 14.59 7.91 7.57
C HIS A 20 14.89 6.62 6.82
N SER A 21 14.22 5.54 7.21
CA SER A 21 14.23 4.29 6.46
C SER A 21 13.47 4.59 5.17
N GLU A 22 14.20 5.01 4.13
CA GLU A 22 13.71 4.85 2.76
C GLU A 22 13.33 3.36 2.64
N GLY A 23 12.02 3.08 2.62
CA GLY A 23 11.50 1.73 2.82
C GLY A 23 12.20 0.76 1.88
N LYS A 24 12.92 -0.21 2.43
CA LYS A 24 13.71 -1.13 1.62
C LYS A 24 12.74 -1.96 0.78
N ILE A 25 13.11 -2.26 -0.46
CA ILE A 25 12.27 -3.12 -1.34
C ILE A 25 11.93 -4.46 -0.67
N SER A 26 12.81 -4.93 0.22
CA SER A 26 12.64 -6.11 1.05
C SER A 26 11.47 -6.03 2.05
N GLU A 27 10.83 -4.88 2.23
CA GLU A 27 9.69 -4.70 3.14
C GLU A 27 8.34 -4.93 2.45
N TYR A 28 8.35 -5.14 1.12
CA TYR A 28 7.16 -5.23 0.29
C TYR A 28 6.99 -6.61 -0.32
N LYS A 29 5.75 -7.13 -0.32
CA LYS A 29 5.34 -8.32 -1.09
C LYS A 29 5.02 -7.97 -2.53
N TYR A 30 4.50 -6.76 -2.72
CA TYR A 30 4.08 -6.22 -3.99
C TYR A 30 4.37 -4.72 -4.02
N TYR A 31 4.86 -4.23 -5.15
CA TYR A 31 5.10 -2.82 -5.38
C TYR A 31 5.03 -2.53 -6.88
N GLN A 32 4.14 -1.63 -7.29
CA GLN A 32 4.02 -1.21 -8.67
C GLN A 32 3.73 0.29 -8.75
N ILE A 33 4.37 0.92 -9.74
CA ILE A 33 4.07 2.27 -10.20
C ILE A 33 3.48 2.19 -11.60
N ALA A 34 2.62 3.13 -11.98
CA ALA A 34 2.00 3.13 -13.30
C ALA A 34 3.08 3.34 -14.37
N LYS A 35 3.39 2.30 -15.16
CA LYS A 35 4.46 2.33 -16.16
C LYS A 35 4.01 2.89 -17.52
N ASP A 36 2.70 2.94 -17.75
CA ASP A 36 2.12 3.29 -19.06
C ASP A 36 1.89 4.80 -19.21
N LEU A 37 2.76 5.61 -18.60
CA LEU A 37 2.66 7.05 -18.69
C LEU A 37 3.38 7.55 -19.95
N PRO A 38 2.82 8.56 -20.66
CA PRO A 38 3.51 9.24 -21.75
C PRO A 38 4.93 9.64 -21.33
N LYS A 39 5.89 9.56 -22.26
CA LYS A 39 7.31 9.87 -21.99
C LYS A 39 7.46 11.18 -21.22
N GLY A 40 8.17 11.13 -20.09
CA GLY A 40 8.47 12.29 -19.25
C GLY A 40 7.39 12.66 -18.24
N LYS A 41 6.35 11.83 -18.04
CA LYS A 41 5.40 12.01 -16.93
C LYS A 41 5.76 11.15 -15.73
N ASP A 42 5.71 11.76 -14.57
CA ASP A 42 5.92 11.09 -13.28
C ASP A 42 4.72 10.22 -12.89
N PRO A 43 4.96 9.09 -12.19
CA PRO A 43 3.89 8.26 -11.64
C PRO A 43 3.00 9.09 -10.71
N ILE A 44 1.69 8.97 -10.91
CA ILE A 44 0.68 9.66 -10.08
C ILE A 44 0.29 8.78 -8.88
N PHE A 45 0.32 7.46 -9.06
CA PHE A 45 -0.08 6.50 -8.05
C PHE A 45 0.98 5.42 -7.87
N ILE A 46 1.11 4.97 -6.62
CA ILE A 46 1.88 3.80 -6.23
C ILE A 46 0.93 2.83 -5.56
N ALA A 47 0.88 1.59 -6.04
CA ALA A 47 0.16 0.50 -5.38
C ALA A 47 1.17 -0.47 -4.77
N TYR A 48 0.99 -0.84 -3.51
CA TYR A 48 1.93 -1.73 -2.81
C TYR A 48 1.26 -2.53 -1.70
N MET A 49 1.93 -3.60 -1.29
CA MET A 49 1.60 -4.42 -0.12
C MET A 49 2.86 -4.66 0.71
N LYS A 50 2.77 -4.50 2.02
CA LYS A 50 3.89 -4.75 2.94
C LYS A 50 3.99 -6.24 3.29
N LEU A 51 5.17 -6.73 3.67
CA LEU A 51 5.34 -8.11 4.13
C LEU A 51 4.44 -8.47 5.31
N ASN A 52 4.28 -7.56 6.26
CA ASN A 52 3.57 -7.80 7.51
C ASN A 52 2.12 -7.28 7.48
N SER A 53 1.56 -6.98 6.30
CA SER A 53 0.16 -6.59 6.15
C SER A 53 -0.47 -7.32 4.96
N PRO A 54 -1.68 -7.87 5.09
CA PRO A 54 -2.42 -8.43 3.97
C PRO A 54 -3.15 -7.38 3.13
N CYS A 55 -3.23 -6.13 3.59
CA CYS A 55 -3.98 -5.07 2.92
C CYS A 55 -3.21 -4.45 1.76
N ILE A 56 -3.96 -3.86 0.83
CA ILE A 56 -3.44 -3.12 -0.31
C ILE A 56 -3.35 -1.64 0.05
N PHE A 57 -2.22 -1.01 -0.25
CA PHE A 57 -2.00 0.41 -0.04
C PHE A 57 -1.86 1.12 -1.38
N VAL A 58 -2.55 2.26 -1.53
CA VAL A 58 -2.43 3.14 -2.68
C VAL A 58 -1.99 4.51 -2.21
N ASN A 59 -0.83 4.96 -2.67
CA ASN A 59 -0.33 6.31 -2.43
C ASN A 59 -0.60 7.20 -3.64
N ASP A 60 -1.37 8.27 -3.46
CA ASP A 60 -1.51 9.36 -4.44
C ASP A 60 -0.38 10.36 -4.23
N LEU A 61 0.55 10.39 -5.18
CA LEU A 61 1.75 11.22 -5.12
C LEU A 61 1.47 12.71 -5.29
N ARG A 62 0.29 13.09 -5.82
CA ARG A 62 -0.08 14.50 -5.99
C ARG A 62 -0.45 15.14 -4.66
N THR A 63 -1.12 14.38 -3.80
CA THR A 63 -1.60 14.82 -2.49
C THR A 63 -0.76 14.28 -1.34
N ASN A 64 0.15 13.35 -1.62
CA ASN A 64 0.94 12.60 -0.64
C ASN A 64 0.04 11.89 0.39
N THR A 65 -1.09 11.34 -0.07
CA THR A 65 -2.06 10.64 0.78
C THR A 65 -2.04 9.15 0.46
N THR A 66 -1.91 8.33 1.49
CA THR A 66 -2.04 6.87 1.38
C THR A 66 -3.43 6.43 1.82
N GLN A 67 -4.08 5.66 0.96
CA GLN A 67 -5.32 4.94 1.28
C GLN A 67 -4.98 3.46 1.49
N GLU A 68 -5.55 2.89 2.54
CA GLU A 68 -5.48 1.46 2.85
C GLU A 68 -6.82 0.81 2.46
N TYR A 69 -6.73 -0.37 1.81
CA TYR A 69 -7.85 -1.20 1.40
C TYR A 69 -7.66 -2.60 2.00
N CYS A 70 -8.42 -2.88 3.06
CA CYS A 70 -8.52 -4.21 3.68
C CYS A 70 -9.90 -4.84 3.39
N GLU A 71 -10.96 -4.04 3.51
CA GLU A 71 -12.33 -4.44 3.20
C GLU A 71 -12.57 -4.40 1.68
N LEU A 72 -13.01 -5.52 1.12
CA LEU A 72 -13.20 -5.72 -0.31
C LEU A 72 -14.68 -5.55 -0.68
N ASP A 73 -15.14 -4.30 -0.76
CA ASP A 73 -16.51 -3.94 -1.18
C ASP A 73 -17.63 -4.66 -0.37
N GLU A 74 -18.88 -4.60 -0.84
CA GLU A 74 -20.05 -5.25 -0.22
C GLU A 74 -19.96 -6.78 -0.12
N SER A 75 -18.92 -7.40 -0.68
CA SER A 75 -18.70 -8.84 -0.56
C SER A 75 -18.55 -9.33 0.88
N GLY A 76 -18.16 -8.42 1.78
CA GLY A 76 -17.91 -8.70 3.19
C GLY A 76 -16.55 -9.36 3.47
N TYR A 77 -15.68 -9.52 2.47
CA TYR A 77 -14.31 -10.00 2.73
C TYR A 77 -13.47 -8.89 3.33
N ASP A 78 -12.72 -9.22 4.38
CA ASP A 78 -11.73 -8.35 4.99
C ASP A 78 -10.37 -9.05 4.96
N LEU A 79 -9.46 -8.56 4.13
CA LEU A 79 -8.10 -9.09 4.00
C LEU A 79 -7.34 -9.12 5.33
N LYS A 80 -7.67 -8.25 6.29
CA LYS A 80 -7.01 -8.21 7.60
C LYS A 80 -7.51 -9.32 8.52
N VAL A 81 -8.78 -9.67 8.42
CA VAL A 81 -9.43 -10.66 9.29
C VAL A 81 -9.36 -12.06 8.68
N ASP A 82 -9.58 -12.16 7.37
CA ASP A 82 -9.75 -13.41 6.65
C ASP A 82 -8.44 -13.97 6.10
N TYR A 83 -7.32 -13.25 6.21
CA TYR A 83 -6.01 -13.76 5.80
C TYR A 83 -5.54 -14.91 6.71
N PRO A 84 -4.98 -16.01 6.18
CA PRO A 84 -4.60 -16.25 4.78
C PRO A 84 -5.66 -16.98 3.95
N SER A 85 -6.89 -17.13 4.44
CA SER A 85 -7.97 -17.77 3.68
C SER A 85 -8.44 -16.90 2.52
N VAL A 86 -8.45 -15.57 2.68
CA VAL A 86 -8.65 -14.61 1.59
C VAL A 86 -7.36 -13.83 1.33
N TYR A 87 -6.92 -13.78 0.08
CA TYR A 87 -5.71 -13.03 -0.29
C TYR A 87 -5.75 -12.55 -1.75
N PRO A 88 -5.15 -11.38 -2.05
CA PRO A 88 -5.09 -10.88 -3.41
C PRO A 88 -4.01 -11.61 -4.23
N ILE A 89 -4.34 -11.93 -5.48
CA ILE A 89 -3.45 -12.47 -6.51
C ILE A 89 -3.63 -11.68 -7.81
N ASP A 90 -2.74 -11.92 -8.78
CA ASP A 90 -2.81 -11.31 -10.12
C ASP A 90 -2.93 -9.78 -10.12
N LEU A 91 -2.25 -9.12 -9.18
CA LEU A 91 -2.24 -7.67 -9.06
C LEU A 91 -1.61 -7.02 -10.30
N ARG A 92 -2.40 -6.18 -10.98
CA ARG A 92 -2.00 -5.44 -12.16
C ARG A 92 -2.45 -3.99 -12.07
N LEU A 93 -1.48 -3.08 -11.96
CA LEU A 93 -1.71 -1.66 -12.09
C LEU A 93 -1.86 -1.28 -13.57
N SER A 94 -2.94 -0.60 -13.94
CA SER A 94 -3.13 -0.04 -15.28
C SER A 94 -3.85 1.31 -15.20
N GLY A 95 -3.24 2.34 -15.79
CA GLY A 95 -3.79 3.70 -15.71
C GLY A 95 -3.99 4.17 -14.27
N ALA A 96 -5.24 4.45 -13.92
CA ALA A 96 -5.66 4.91 -12.59
C ALA A 96 -6.39 3.83 -11.78
N SER A 97 -6.18 2.56 -12.13
CA SER A 97 -6.82 1.42 -11.48
C SER A 97 -5.81 0.34 -11.10
N LEU A 98 -6.05 -0.33 -9.97
CA LEU A 98 -5.42 -1.61 -9.65
C LEU A 98 -6.45 -2.72 -9.81
N TYR A 99 -6.17 -3.66 -10.71
CA TYR A 99 -6.95 -4.88 -10.90
C TYR A 99 -6.29 -6.03 -10.16
N PHE A 100 -7.07 -6.89 -9.53
CA PHE A 100 -6.59 -8.11 -8.88
C PHE A 100 -7.72 -9.13 -8.71
N ILE A 101 -7.36 -10.36 -8.35
CA ILE A 101 -8.32 -11.38 -7.91
C ILE A 101 -8.18 -11.55 -6.40
N ALA A 102 -9.27 -11.44 -5.65
CA ALA A 102 -9.33 -11.89 -4.27
C ALA A 102 -9.63 -13.40 -4.28
N ALA A 103 -8.60 -14.21 -4.03
CA ALA A 103 -8.73 -15.65 -3.96
C ALA A 103 -9.29 -16.06 -2.60
N ALA A 104 -10.31 -16.91 -2.60
CA ALA A 104 -10.91 -17.48 -1.40
C ALA A 104 -11.42 -18.90 -1.70
N PRO A 105 -11.37 -19.86 -0.75
CA PRO A 105 -11.79 -21.25 -0.98
C PRO A 105 -13.24 -21.44 -1.43
N TRP A 106 -14.11 -20.47 -1.14
CA TRP A 106 -15.55 -20.58 -1.39
C TRP A 106 -15.99 -19.85 -2.66
N ASN A 107 -15.30 -18.78 -3.06
CA ASN A 107 -15.58 -18.04 -4.30
C ASN A 107 -14.48 -16.99 -4.56
N GLU A 108 -13.86 -17.03 -5.74
CA GLU A 108 -12.97 -15.97 -6.21
C GLU A 108 -13.75 -14.71 -6.64
N GLN A 109 -13.12 -13.54 -6.44
CA GLN A 109 -13.67 -12.27 -6.91
C GLN A 109 -12.64 -11.51 -7.72
N LYS A 110 -13.07 -10.94 -8.84
CA LYS A 110 -12.29 -9.94 -9.58
C LYS A 110 -12.57 -8.58 -8.96
N CYS A 111 -11.53 -7.86 -8.58
CA CYS A 111 -11.64 -6.58 -7.90
C CYS A 111 -10.90 -5.50 -8.68
N GLU A 112 -11.46 -4.29 -8.65
CA GLU A 112 -10.86 -3.06 -9.14
C GLU A 112 -10.83 -2.03 -8.03
N ILE A 113 -9.65 -1.49 -7.72
CA ILE A 113 -9.54 -0.25 -6.94
C ILE A 113 -9.39 0.89 -7.93
N PHE A 114 -10.39 1.76 -8.02
CA PHE A 114 -10.38 2.94 -8.87
C PHE A 114 -9.90 4.16 -8.08
N PHE A 115 -8.65 4.57 -8.31
CA PHE A 115 -7.99 5.57 -7.47
C PHE A 115 -8.63 6.97 -7.48
N PRO A 116 -9.14 7.49 -8.62
CA PRO A 116 -9.75 8.83 -8.65
C PRO A 116 -10.94 8.98 -7.71
N GLU A 117 -11.72 7.92 -7.53
CA GLU A 117 -12.92 7.91 -6.67
C GLU A 117 -12.66 7.30 -5.29
N LYS A 118 -11.48 6.71 -5.08
CA LYS A 118 -11.13 5.97 -3.86
C LYS A 118 -12.11 4.85 -3.55
N SER A 119 -12.63 4.23 -4.59
CA SER A 119 -13.59 3.14 -4.52
C SER A 119 -12.91 1.81 -4.82
N ILE A 120 -13.48 0.76 -4.25
CA ILE A 120 -13.18 -0.63 -4.59
C ILE A 120 -14.47 -1.28 -5.04
N THR A 121 -14.43 -2.01 -6.14
CA THR A 121 -15.56 -2.81 -6.62
C THR A 121 -15.10 -4.23 -6.84
N CYS A 122 -15.90 -5.20 -6.41
CA CYS A 122 -15.60 -6.61 -6.56
C CYS A 122 -16.79 -7.36 -7.15
N GLU A 123 -16.52 -8.25 -8.11
CA GLU A 123 -17.53 -9.09 -8.73
C GLU A 123 -17.09 -10.56 -8.67
N PRO A 124 -18.01 -11.52 -8.44
CA PRO A 124 -17.69 -12.94 -8.51
C PRO A 124 -17.11 -13.33 -9.88
N THR A 125 -16.08 -14.17 -9.88
CA THR A 125 -15.55 -14.74 -11.13
C THR A 125 -16.32 -16.00 -11.57
N GLY A 126 -17.09 -16.60 -10.65
CA GLY A 126 -17.76 -17.90 -10.84
C GLY A 126 -16.81 -19.09 -10.72
N LYS A 127 -15.63 -18.91 -10.12
CA LYS A 127 -14.62 -19.95 -9.89
C LYS A 127 -14.31 -20.09 -8.39
N ASN A 128 -13.87 -21.29 -8.01
CA ASN A 128 -13.45 -21.68 -6.66
C ASN A 128 -12.10 -22.38 -6.72
#